data_AF-A0A2E4G226-F1
#
_entry.id   AF-A0A2E4G226-F1
#
_cell.length_a   1.000
_cell.length_b   1.000
_cell.length_c   1.000
_cell.angle_alpha   90.00
_cell.angle_beta   90.00
_cell.angle_gamma   90.00
#
_symmetry.space_group_name_H-M   'P 1'
#
loop_
_entity.id
_entity.type
_entity.pdbx_description
1 polymer ?
#
loop_
_entity_poly.entity_id
_entity_poly.type
_entity_poly.pdbx_seq_one_letter_code
_entity_poly.pdbx_strand_id
1 'polypeptide(L)'
;MIYISVCAQIDEYNVEEYYIGFPFEEGIYQSFDEFKSNQPGIQLAFEVRKSELFIENDSTDEMIRIDPYAVWGYSKAGNVYISVEGGFWRIINMGSLAHFTAVIVTTFQTVDAFGFPMTQSSKRLEHMFLDTETSEVKALSSKEMQEYVDQEPILASQKNKLKNKPEKLIVVLKAYNKLNPLYFYVE
;
A
#
# COMPACT_ATOMS: atom_id res chain seq x y z
N MET A 1 -40.10 17.10 -35.07
CA MET A 1 -39.49 17.44 -33.77
C MET A 1 -38.69 16.22 -33.36
N ILE A 2 -37.37 16.27 -33.56
CA ILE A 2 -36.48 15.11 -33.37
C ILE A 2 -35.98 15.17 -31.93
N TYR A 3 -36.31 14.14 -31.14
CA TYR A 3 -35.72 13.93 -29.83
C TYR A 3 -34.35 13.28 -30.02
N ILE A 4 -33.28 14.02 -29.72
CA ILE A 4 -31.94 13.47 -29.59
C ILE A 4 -31.85 12.92 -28.17
N SER A 5 -31.89 11.60 -28.05
CA SER A 5 -31.53 10.92 -26.80
C SER A 5 -30.01 10.89 -26.71
N VAL A 6 -29.44 11.74 -25.86
CA VAL A 6 -28.03 11.64 -25.47
C VAL A 6 -27.94 10.51 -24.45
N CYS A 7 -27.58 9.31 -24.90
CA CYS A 7 -27.08 8.28 -24.00
C CYS A 7 -25.62 8.63 -23.70
N ALA A 8 -25.36 9.07 -22.47
CA ALA A 8 -24.00 9.16 -21.94
C ALA A 8 -23.36 7.77 -22.04
N GLN A 9 -22.15 7.70 -22.61
CA GLN A 9 -21.33 6.50 -22.57
C GLN A 9 -21.04 6.19 -21.10
N ILE A 10 -21.64 5.10 -20.62
CA ILE A 10 -21.13 4.41 -19.44
C ILE A 10 -20.00 3.57 -20.00
N ASP A 11 -18.76 4.03 -19.84
CA ASP A 11 -17.62 3.17 -20.07
C ASP A 11 -17.73 2.04 -19.04
N GLU A 12 -18.07 0.84 -19.53
CA GLU A 12 -18.10 -0.38 -18.76
C GLU A 12 -16.63 -0.71 -18.45
N TYR A 13 -16.14 -0.19 -17.32
CA TYR A 13 -14.78 -0.50 -16.88
C TYR A 13 -14.65 -2.01 -16.76
N ASN A 14 -13.78 -2.61 -17.56
CA ASN A 14 -13.37 -3.98 -17.33
C ASN A 14 -12.64 -4.01 -15.99
N VAL A 15 -13.18 -4.77 -15.05
CA VAL A 15 -12.57 -4.96 -13.73
C VAL A 15 -12.13 -6.42 -13.62
N GLU A 16 -10.92 -6.62 -13.15
CA GLU A 16 -10.37 -7.96 -12.92
C GLU A 16 -10.10 -8.16 -11.43
N GLU A 17 -10.52 -9.31 -10.90
CA GLU A 17 -10.22 -9.71 -9.52
C GLU A 17 -8.72 -9.99 -9.38
N TYR A 18 -8.11 -9.49 -8.32
CA TYR A 18 -6.72 -9.79 -7.98
C TYR A 18 -6.53 -11.30 -7.72
N TYR A 19 -5.46 -11.86 -8.27
CA TYR A 19 -5.01 -13.22 -7.99
C TYR A 19 -3.49 -13.29 -7.82
N ILE A 20 -2.99 -14.40 -7.27
CA ILE A 20 -1.54 -14.62 -7.15
C ILE A 20 -0.93 -14.74 -8.54
N GLY A 21 -0.03 -13.82 -8.88
CA GLY A 21 0.55 -13.72 -10.23
C GLY A 21 -0.17 -12.71 -11.13
N PHE A 22 -1.05 -11.88 -10.57
CA PHE A 22 -1.62 -10.72 -11.27
C PHE A 22 -0.50 -9.89 -11.94
N PRO A 23 -0.64 -9.53 -13.23
CA PRO A 23 0.41 -8.88 -14.01
C PRO A 23 0.46 -7.38 -13.72
N PHE A 24 1.06 -6.99 -12.60
CA PHE A 24 1.32 -5.59 -12.32
C PHE A 24 2.27 -5.00 -13.36
N GLU A 25 1.86 -3.94 -14.03
CA GLU A 25 2.69 -3.22 -15.01
C GLU A 25 3.92 -2.67 -14.31
N GLU A 26 5.10 -2.95 -14.86
CA GLU A 26 6.37 -2.52 -14.27
C GLU A 26 6.57 -1.02 -14.45
N GLY A 27 6.89 -0.32 -13.37
CA GLY A 27 7.02 1.14 -13.37
C GLY A 27 6.78 1.75 -12.00
N ILE A 28 6.86 3.07 -11.92
CA ILE A 28 6.64 3.84 -10.71
C ILE A 28 5.24 4.47 -10.79
N TYR A 29 4.42 4.18 -9.78
CA TYR A 29 3.11 4.78 -9.58
C TYR A 29 3.27 6.04 -8.74
N GLN A 30 2.94 7.19 -9.32
CA GLN A 30 3.00 8.49 -8.65
C GLN A 30 1.83 8.67 -7.69
N SER A 31 0.67 8.07 -8.00
CA SER A 31 -0.56 8.16 -7.20
C SER A 31 -1.16 6.80 -6.89
N PHE A 32 -2.09 6.77 -5.93
CA PHE A 32 -2.85 5.56 -5.64
C PHE A 32 -3.78 5.17 -6.79
N ASP A 33 -4.30 6.14 -7.53
CA ASP A 33 -5.17 5.89 -8.68
C ASP A 33 -4.41 5.17 -9.80
N GLU A 34 -3.17 5.58 -10.09
CA GLU A 34 -2.28 4.89 -11.04
C GLU A 34 -2.05 3.42 -10.64
N PHE A 35 -1.93 3.14 -9.34
CA PHE A 35 -1.85 1.76 -8.86
C PHE A 35 -3.18 1.01 -9.04
N LYS A 36 -4.31 1.64 -8.73
CA LYS A 36 -5.65 1.03 -8.84
C LYS A 36 -6.08 0.74 -10.28
N SER A 37 -5.57 1.50 -11.25
CA SER A 37 -5.71 1.23 -12.68
C SER A 37 -4.57 0.40 -13.27
N ASN A 38 -3.58 0.02 -12.47
CA ASN A 38 -2.38 -0.68 -12.93
C ASN A 38 -1.64 0.04 -14.09
N GLN A 39 -1.63 1.38 -14.06
CA GLN A 39 -1.02 2.23 -15.08
C GLN A 39 0.04 3.14 -14.44
N PRO A 40 1.32 2.71 -14.38
CA PRO A 40 2.37 3.55 -13.81
C PRO A 40 2.62 4.78 -14.70
N GLY A 41 2.63 5.97 -14.09
CA GLY A 41 2.90 7.22 -14.78
C GLY A 41 4.36 7.40 -15.21
N ILE A 42 5.30 6.66 -14.61
CA ILE A 42 6.71 6.65 -15.00
C ILE A 42 7.14 5.22 -15.33
N GLN A 43 7.50 5.00 -16.59
CA GLN A 43 7.95 3.71 -17.14
C GLN A 43 9.41 3.70 -17.59
N LEU A 44 10.16 4.75 -17.24
CA LEU A 44 11.60 4.83 -17.50
C LEU A 44 12.33 3.68 -16.81
N ALA A 45 13.49 3.29 -17.36
CA ALA A 45 14.36 2.34 -16.71
C ALA A 45 14.72 2.81 -15.30
N PHE A 46 14.56 1.93 -14.32
CA PHE A 46 14.80 2.26 -12.92
C PHE A 46 15.53 1.13 -12.18
N GLU A 47 16.34 1.55 -11.21
CA GLU A 47 17.12 0.67 -10.37
C GLU A 47 16.76 0.83 -8.90
N VAL A 48 16.90 -0.26 -8.15
CA VAL A 48 16.74 -0.27 -6.70
C VAL A 48 18.08 -0.61 -6.08
N ARG A 49 18.64 0.30 -5.27
CA ARG A 49 19.93 0.13 -4.61
C ARG A 49 19.77 0.35 -3.12
N LYS A 50 20.02 -0.66 -2.27
CA LYS A 50 19.94 -0.58 -0.79
C LYS A 50 18.65 0.10 -0.27
N SER A 51 17.51 -0.21 -0.91
CA SER A 51 16.17 0.35 -0.62
C SER A 51 15.90 1.77 -1.10
N GLU A 52 16.80 2.34 -1.90
CA GLU A 52 16.59 3.60 -2.62
C GLU A 52 16.23 3.32 -4.08
N LEU A 53 15.32 4.13 -4.62
CA LEU A 53 14.82 4.03 -5.98
C LEU A 53 15.49 5.10 -6.84
N PHE A 54 15.96 4.72 -8.02
CA PHE A 54 16.61 5.62 -8.97
C PHE A 54 16.00 5.43 -10.35
N ILE A 55 15.76 6.53 -11.05
CA ILE A 55 15.37 6.53 -12.47
C ILE A 55 16.56 6.95 -13.32
N GLU A 56 16.67 6.39 -14.52
CA GLU A 56 17.62 6.83 -15.53
C GLU A 56 17.09 8.11 -16.19
N ASN A 57 17.96 9.11 -16.35
CA ASN A 57 17.62 10.32 -17.10
C ASN A 57 17.93 10.13 -18.58
N ASP A 58 16.90 10.12 -19.42
CA ASP A 58 17.01 9.96 -20.89
C ASP A 58 17.99 10.93 -21.57
N SER A 59 18.24 12.10 -20.98
CA SER A 59 19.10 13.12 -21.59
C SER A 59 20.57 13.01 -21.19
N THR A 60 20.88 12.43 -20.03
CA THR A 60 22.24 12.45 -19.45
C THR A 60 22.78 11.08 -19.07
N ASP A 61 21.97 10.02 -19.12
CA ASP A 61 22.31 8.67 -18.63
C ASP A 61 22.71 8.68 -17.14
N GLU A 62 22.28 9.71 -16.40
CA GLU A 62 22.52 9.83 -14.97
C GLU A 62 21.37 9.22 -14.18
N MET A 63 21.71 8.52 -13.10
CA MET A 63 20.72 7.95 -12.19
C MET A 63 20.27 8.99 -11.16
N ILE A 64 19.00 9.39 -11.26
CA ILE A 64 18.37 10.35 -10.36
C ILE A 64 17.64 9.59 -9.27
N ARG A 65 17.95 9.89 -8.01
CA ARG A 65 17.25 9.33 -6.85
C ARG A 65 15.82 9.88 -6.78
N ILE A 66 14.85 8.99 -6.60
CA ILE A 66 13.46 9.33 -6.29
C ILE A 66 13.31 9.54 -4.79
N ASP A 67 12.68 10.65 -4.41
CA ASP A 67 12.19 10.86 -3.05
C ASP A 67 10.96 9.96 -2.81
N PRO A 68 10.97 9.04 -1.83
CA PRO A 68 9.81 8.23 -1.51
C PRO A 68 8.55 9.06 -1.23
N TYR A 69 8.67 10.27 -0.67
CA TYR A 69 7.49 11.10 -0.38
C TYR A 69 6.83 11.70 -1.64
N ALA A 70 7.49 11.62 -2.80
CA ALA A 70 6.99 12.18 -4.05
C ALA A 70 6.16 11.19 -4.89
N VAL A 71 6.13 9.91 -4.51
CA VAL A 71 5.46 8.85 -5.28
C VAL A 71 4.69 7.92 -4.36
N TRP A 72 3.67 7.24 -4.87
CA TRP A 72 2.93 6.25 -4.11
C TRP A 72 3.70 4.94 -3.94
N GLY A 73 4.39 4.50 -4.98
CA GLY A 73 5.10 3.21 -4.98
C GLY A 73 5.61 2.81 -6.35
N TYR A 74 6.04 1.56 -6.48
CA TYR A 74 6.46 1.01 -7.77
C TYR A 74 6.15 -0.49 -7.85
N SER A 75 6.03 -1.00 -9.08
CA SER A 75 6.01 -2.44 -9.37
C SER A 75 7.32 -2.82 -10.04
N LYS A 76 7.92 -3.93 -9.63
CA LYS A 76 9.08 -4.55 -10.31
C LYS A 76 8.99 -6.06 -10.26
N ALA A 77 9.13 -6.71 -11.41
CA ALA A 77 9.05 -8.17 -11.54
C ALA A 77 7.81 -8.77 -10.85
N GLY A 78 6.65 -8.16 -11.07
CA GLY A 78 5.36 -8.59 -10.51
C GLY A 78 5.17 -8.33 -9.01
N ASN A 79 6.06 -7.58 -8.37
CA ASN A 79 5.98 -7.22 -6.95
C ASN A 79 5.71 -5.74 -6.78
N VAL A 80 4.76 -5.40 -5.91
CA VAL A 80 4.42 -4.01 -5.59
C VAL A 80 5.11 -3.58 -4.31
N TYR A 81 5.66 -2.37 -4.34
CA TYR A 81 6.34 -1.71 -3.23
C TYR A 81 5.67 -0.37 -2.96
N ILE A 82 5.19 -0.15 -1.74
CA ILE A 82 4.54 1.08 -1.31
C ILE A 82 5.55 2.02 -0.66
N SER A 83 5.40 3.32 -0.87
CA SER A 83 6.15 4.35 -0.17
C SER A 83 5.49 4.70 1.16
N VAL A 84 6.20 4.44 2.26
CA VAL A 84 5.75 4.75 3.64
C VAL A 84 6.97 5.12 4.48
N GLU A 85 6.87 6.15 5.34
CA GLU A 85 7.95 6.55 6.27
C GLU A 85 9.31 6.79 5.58
N GLY A 86 9.30 7.37 4.38
CA GLY A 86 10.53 7.71 3.65
C GLY A 86 11.29 6.51 3.11
N GLY A 87 10.61 5.39 2.89
CA GLY A 87 11.18 4.18 2.28
C GLY A 87 10.15 3.38 1.48
N PHE A 88 10.64 2.42 0.70
CA PHE A 88 9.80 1.54 -0.10
C PHE A 88 9.70 0.15 0.52
N TRP A 89 8.47 -0.33 0.70
CA TRP A 89 8.18 -1.57 1.41
C TRP A 89 7.37 -2.50 0.53
N ARG A 90 7.83 -3.75 0.37
CA ARG A 90 7.12 -4.74 -0.43
C ARG A 90 5.79 -5.10 0.22
N ILE A 91 4.72 -5.09 -0.58
CA ILE A 91 3.45 -5.68 -0.21
C ILE A 91 3.59 -7.20 -0.20
N ILE A 92 3.40 -7.80 0.98
CA ILE A 92 3.60 -9.24 1.23
C ILE A 92 2.32 -10.01 0.90
N ASN A 93 1.16 -9.49 1.31
CA ASN A 93 -0.13 -10.06 0.94
C ASN A 93 -0.98 -8.95 0.34
N MET A 94 -1.29 -9.06 -0.95
CA MET A 94 -2.19 -8.16 -1.65
C MET A 94 -3.66 -8.60 -1.45
N GLY A 95 -4.57 -7.64 -1.41
CA GLY A 95 -6.01 -7.82 -1.24
C GLY A 95 -6.65 -6.49 -0.82
N SER A 96 -7.94 -6.49 -0.47
CA SER A 96 -8.65 -5.28 -0.04
C SER A 96 -7.94 -4.57 1.11
N LEU A 97 -7.35 -5.35 2.02
CA LEU A 97 -6.34 -4.91 2.98
C LEU A 97 -4.97 -5.47 2.58
N ALA A 98 -4.10 -4.63 2.02
CA ALA A 98 -2.78 -5.03 1.54
C ALA A 98 -1.73 -4.96 2.65
N HIS A 99 -1.20 -6.10 3.09
CA HIS A 99 -0.27 -6.20 4.22
C HIS A 99 1.20 -6.06 3.81
N PHE A 100 1.97 -5.30 4.59
CA PHE A 100 3.41 -5.14 4.46
C PHE A 100 4.08 -4.91 5.83
N THR A 101 5.40 -4.80 5.84
CA THR A 101 6.18 -4.41 7.03
C THR A 101 7.03 -3.19 6.72
N ALA A 102 6.97 -2.18 7.59
CA ALA A 102 7.73 -0.93 7.44
C ALA A 102 8.51 -0.61 8.71
N VAL A 103 9.62 0.11 8.56
CA VAL A 103 10.34 0.66 9.71
C VAL A 103 9.71 1.99 10.08
N ILE A 104 9.09 2.05 11.26
CA ILE A 104 8.51 3.27 11.81
C ILE A 104 9.55 3.96 12.69
N VAL A 105 9.73 5.27 12.51
CA VAL A 105 10.63 6.08 13.32
C VAL A 105 9.82 6.90 14.31
N THR A 106 9.93 6.60 15.60
CA THR A 106 9.28 7.39 16.66
C THR A 106 10.29 8.32 17.29
N THR A 107 10.00 9.62 17.28
CA THR A 107 10.83 10.65 17.91
C THR A 107 10.19 11.07 19.24
N PHE A 108 10.97 11.12 20.31
CA PHE A 108 10.51 11.51 21.64
C PHE A 108 11.53 12.42 22.34
N GLN A 109 11.03 13.26 23.23
CA GLN A 109 11.86 14.12 24.08
C GLN A 109 12.21 13.37 25.37
N THR A 110 13.46 13.46 25.77
CA THR A 110 13.98 12.99 27.05
C THR A 110 14.89 14.05 27.67
N VAL A 111 15.47 13.76 28.82
CA VAL A 111 16.53 14.58 29.43
C VAL A 111 17.84 13.81 29.44
N ASP A 112 18.95 14.52 29.25
CA ASP A 112 20.28 13.96 29.45
C ASP A 112 20.64 13.81 30.94
N ALA A 113 21.84 13.32 31.22
CA ALA A 113 22.33 13.15 32.59
C ALA A 113 22.49 14.46 33.38
N PHE A 114 22.49 15.60 32.70
CA PHE A 114 22.63 16.94 33.27
C PHE A 114 21.30 17.71 33.32
N GLY A 115 20.19 17.09 32.88
CA GLY A 115 18.86 17.67 32.90
C GLY A 115 18.52 18.54 31.68
N PHE A 116 19.36 18.55 30.63
CA PHE A 116 19.05 19.26 29.40
C PHE A 116 18.11 18.44 28.50
N PRO A 117 17.14 19.09 27.84
CA PRO A 117 16.24 18.39 26.91
C PRO A 117 17.03 17.83 25.72
N MET A 118 16.74 16.58 25.38
CA MET A 118 17.36 15.87 24.26
C MET A 118 16.31 15.12 23.46
N THR A 119 16.41 15.20 22.14
CA THR A 119 15.55 14.43 21.23
C THR A 119 16.19 13.08 20.95
N GLN A 120 15.43 12.01 21.16
CA GLN A 120 15.83 10.65 20.77
C GLN A 120 14.87 10.11 19.72
N SER A 121 15.37 9.18 18.89
CA SER A 121 14.54 8.44 17.95
C SER A 121 14.72 6.94 18.17
N SER A 122 13.63 6.20 18.01
CA SER A 122 13.61 4.74 18.00
C SER A 122 13.08 4.28 16.65
N LYS A 123 13.68 3.22 16.11
CA LYS A 123 13.25 2.57 14.87
C LYS A 123 12.69 1.19 15.20
N ARG A 124 11.49 0.89 14.72
CA ARG A 124 10.85 -0.42 14.91
C ARG A 124 10.29 -0.92 13.60
N LEU A 125 10.56 -2.19 13.28
CA LEU A 125 9.86 -2.88 12.21
C LEU A 125 8.43 -3.20 12.68
N GLU A 126 7.45 -2.73 11.95
CA GLU A 126 6.03 -2.84 12.29
C GLU A 126 5.25 -3.46 11.14
N HIS A 127 4.27 -4.30 11.48
CA HIS A 127 3.30 -4.80 10.52
C HIS A 127 2.26 -3.73 10.25
N MET A 128 1.98 -3.48 8.97
CA MET A 128 1.02 -2.49 8.52
C MET A 128 0.11 -3.08 7.46
N PHE A 129 -0.98 -2.39 7.18
CA PHE A 129 -1.80 -2.65 6.02
C PHE A 129 -2.27 -1.35 5.38
N LEU A 130 -2.42 -1.39 4.06
CA LEU A 130 -3.09 -0.39 3.24
C LEU A 130 -4.54 -0.84 3.07
N ASP A 131 -5.48 0.04 3.39
CA ASP A 131 -6.87 -0.08 2.95
C ASP A 131 -6.95 0.43 1.50
N THR A 132 -7.30 -0.47 0.58
CA THR A 132 -7.34 -0.17 -0.85
C THR A 132 -8.62 0.52 -1.32
N GLU A 133 -9.60 0.71 -0.43
CA GLU A 133 -10.77 1.55 -0.71
C GLU A 133 -10.51 3.00 -0.32
N THR A 134 -9.87 3.22 0.82
CA THR A 134 -9.64 4.57 1.39
C THR A 134 -8.25 5.13 1.12
N SER A 135 -7.32 4.32 0.62
CA SER A 135 -5.88 4.60 0.49
C SER A 135 -5.14 4.82 1.82
N GLU A 136 -5.80 4.57 2.95
CA GLU A 136 -5.20 4.80 4.27
C GLU A 136 -4.24 3.67 4.67
N VAL A 137 -3.08 4.06 5.19
CA VAL A 137 -2.09 3.14 5.76
C VAL A 137 -2.26 3.10 7.28
N LYS A 138 -2.52 1.91 7.82
CA LYS A 138 -2.78 1.69 9.25
C LYS A 138 -1.83 0.63 9.82
N ALA A 139 -1.53 0.74 11.11
CA ALA A 139 -0.78 -0.30 11.82
C ALA A 139 -1.65 -1.56 11.95
N LEU A 140 -1.06 -2.74 11.74
CA LEU A 140 -1.74 -4.01 11.91
C LEU A 140 -1.91 -4.33 13.40
N SER A 141 -3.00 -3.82 13.97
CA SER A 141 -3.36 -4.01 15.38
C SER A 141 -4.81 -4.47 15.51
N SER A 142 -5.17 -5.07 16.65
CA SER A 142 -6.56 -5.44 16.93
C SER A 142 -7.52 -4.25 16.92
N LYS A 143 -7.04 -3.06 17.28
CA LYS A 143 -7.85 -1.83 17.29
C LYS A 143 -8.22 -1.42 15.87
N GLU A 144 -7.22 -1.30 14.99
CA GLU A 144 -7.45 -0.86 13.61
C GLU A 144 -8.17 -1.95 12.78
N MET A 145 -7.95 -3.23 13.08
CA MET A 145 -8.68 -4.33 12.44
C MET A 145 -10.15 -4.46 12.88
N GLN A 146 -10.54 -3.78 13.96
CA GLN A 146 -11.85 -4.00 14.59
C GLN A 146 -13.01 -3.62 13.67
N GLU A 147 -12.86 -2.52 12.94
CA GLU A 147 -13.85 -2.02 11.99
C GLU A 147 -14.16 -3.05 10.90
N TYR A 148 -13.12 -3.57 10.24
CA TYR A 148 -13.26 -4.57 9.18
C TYR A 148 -13.84 -5.90 9.68
N VAL A 149 -13.48 -6.32 10.91
CA VAL A 149 -14.03 -7.53 11.53
C VAL A 149 -15.52 -7.37 11.87
N ASP A 150 -15.95 -6.17 12.28
CA ASP A 150 -17.32 -5.89 12.67
C ASP A 150 -18.27 -5.78 11.48
N GLN A 151 -17.77 -5.27 10.35
CA GLN A 151 -18.52 -5.18 9.10
C GLN A 151 -18.79 -6.56 8.48
N GLU A 152 -17.92 -7.55 8.73
CA GLU A 152 -18.03 -8.90 8.16
C GLU A 152 -18.77 -9.89 9.07
N PRO A 153 -20.00 -10.34 8.74
CA PRO A 153 -20.79 -11.20 9.64
C PRO A 153 -20.08 -12.50 10.05
N ILE A 154 -19.33 -13.10 9.12
CA ILE A 154 -18.59 -14.34 9.35
C ILE A 154 -17.45 -14.11 10.37
N LEU A 155 -16.73 -12.99 10.26
CA LEU A 155 -15.62 -12.66 11.15
C LEU A 155 -16.11 -12.13 12.49
N ALA A 156 -17.18 -11.32 12.49
CA ALA A 156 -17.81 -10.76 13.68
C ALA A 156 -18.23 -11.85 14.69
N SER A 157 -18.74 -12.98 14.19
CA SER A 157 -19.08 -14.15 15.02
C SER A 157 -17.89 -14.72 15.82
N GLN A 158 -16.66 -14.39 15.41
CA GLN A 158 -15.41 -14.86 16.00
C GLN A 158 -14.59 -13.74 16.66
N LYS A 159 -15.14 -12.52 16.78
CA LYS A 159 -14.47 -11.31 17.28
C LYS A 159 -13.71 -11.51 18.60
N ASN A 160 -14.27 -12.28 19.53
CA ASN A 160 -13.63 -12.57 20.84
C ASN A 160 -12.28 -13.29 20.73
N LYS A 161 -11.92 -13.80 19.53
CA LYS A 161 -10.64 -14.46 19.24
C LYS A 161 -9.60 -13.49 18.66
N LEU A 162 -9.94 -12.22 18.42
CA LEU A 162 -9.02 -11.22 17.90
C LEU A 162 -7.95 -10.90 18.97
N LYS A 163 -6.78 -11.50 18.80
CA LYS A 163 -5.61 -11.27 19.67
C LYS A 163 -4.68 -10.28 18.98
N ASN A 164 -4.10 -9.38 19.75
CA ASN A 164 -3.14 -8.40 19.25
C ASN A 164 -1.75 -9.05 19.06
N LYS A 165 -1.69 -10.05 18.19
CA LYS A 165 -0.47 -10.76 17.80
C LYS A 165 -0.37 -10.77 16.27
N PRO A 166 0.75 -10.34 15.66
CA PRO A 166 0.85 -10.17 14.21
C PRO A 166 0.43 -11.42 13.43
N GLU A 167 0.86 -12.61 13.83
CA GLU A 167 0.54 -13.86 13.13
C GLU A 167 -0.96 -14.17 13.14
N LYS A 168 -1.70 -13.75 14.18
CA LYS A 168 -3.16 -13.92 14.26
C LYS A 168 -3.88 -12.86 13.45
N LEU A 169 -3.41 -11.62 13.49
CA LEU A 169 -3.99 -10.52 12.73
C LEU A 169 -3.82 -10.73 11.23
N ILE A 170 -2.66 -11.23 10.78
CA ILE A 170 -2.44 -11.57 9.36
C ILE A 170 -3.42 -12.65 8.89
N VAL A 171 -3.74 -13.65 9.72
CA VAL A 171 -4.75 -14.67 9.38
C VAL A 171 -6.13 -14.06 9.24
N VAL A 172 -6.52 -13.16 10.15
CA VAL A 172 -7.81 -12.46 10.07
C VAL A 172 -7.86 -11.55 8.84
N LEU A 173 -6.81 -10.78 8.56
CA LEU A 173 -6.68 -9.95 7.37
C LEU A 173 -6.81 -10.77 6.08
N LYS A 174 -6.15 -11.93 5.99
CA LYS A 174 -6.30 -12.84 4.85
C LYS A 174 -7.72 -13.41 4.71
N ALA A 175 -8.40 -13.65 5.82
CA ALA A 175 -9.79 -14.09 5.81
C ALA A 175 -10.73 -12.97 5.32
N TYR A 176 -10.51 -11.74 5.77
CA TYR A 176 -11.22 -10.56 5.26
C TYR A 176 -11.01 -10.38 3.76
N ASN A 177 -9.75 -10.42 3.28
CA ASN A 177 -9.45 -10.30 1.85
C ASN A 177 -10.10 -11.41 0.98
N LYS A 178 -10.38 -12.58 1.55
CA LYS A 178 -11.13 -13.64 0.86
C LYS A 178 -12.62 -13.36 0.74
N LEU A 179 -13.19 -12.64 1.70
CA LEU A 179 -14.60 -12.25 1.71
C LEU A 179 -14.82 -10.97 0.89
N ASN A 180 -13.80 -10.12 0.83
CA ASN A 180 -13.79 -8.85 0.10
C ASN A 180 -12.62 -8.83 -0.90
N PRO A 181 -12.79 -9.46 -2.08
CA PRO A 181 -11.75 -9.48 -3.11
C PRO A 181 -11.39 -8.07 -3.58
N LEU A 182 -10.11 -7.87 -3.89
CA LEU A 182 -9.62 -6.65 -4.52
C LEU A 182 -9.84 -6.74 -6.03
N TYR A 183 -10.30 -5.66 -6.63
CA TYR A 183 -10.41 -5.52 -8.09
C TYR A 183 -9.50 -4.40 -8.60
N PHE A 184 -8.95 -4.61 -9.79
CA PHE A 184 -8.20 -3.62 -10.56
C PHE A 184 -8.98 -3.25 -11.82
N TYR A 185 -8.87 -2.00 -12.23
CA TYR A 185 -9.35 -1.59 -13.55
C TYR A 185 -8.34 -2.07 -14.58
N VAL A 186 -8.83 -2.76 -15.61
CA VAL A 186 -8.03 -3.23 -16.74
C VAL A 186 -8.58 -2.57 -18.00
N GLU A 187 -7.68 -2.16 -18.90
CA GLU A 187 -8.02 -1.69 -20.24
C GLU A 187 -8.13 -2.85 -21.23
#